data_AF-A0AAU5X393-F1
#
_entry.id   AF-A0AAU5X393-F1
#
_cell.length_a   1.000
_cell.length_b   1.000
_cell.length_c   1.000
_cell.angle_alpha   90.00
_cell.angle_beta   90.00
_cell.angle_gamma   90.00
#
_symmetry.space_group_name_H-M   'P 1'
#
loop_
_entity.id
_entity.type
_entity.pdbx_description
1 polymer ?
#
loop_
_entity_poly.entity_id
_entity_poly.type
_entity_poly.pdbx_seq_one_letter_code
_entity_poly.pdbx_strand_id
1 'polypeptide(L)'
;MRVSVYHNVARDEAGRMINFDGYESGHPIVHVFEADIDLGDEVFASALAEMVWTACNLGPDELTGRMATLARAYRDRRLRSLSVGDVVALGEGDDSEERVAMCVDAVGFSFVRTDRLNIVTTCEHGTQPWPLDARPVHV
;
A
#
# COMPACT_ATOMS: atom_id res chain seq x y z
N MET A 1 -0.84 -14.96 -1.06
CA MET A 1 -1.02 -13.92 -0.03
C MET A 1 -1.59 -12.67 -0.68
N ARG A 2 -2.69 -12.15 -0.15
CA ARG A 2 -3.29 -10.89 -0.62
C ARG A 2 -2.53 -9.69 -0.04
N VAL A 3 -2.28 -8.69 -0.87
CA VAL A 3 -1.68 -7.42 -0.51
C VAL A 3 -2.57 -6.28 -1.00
N SER A 4 -2.81 -5.32 -0.12
CA SER A 4 -3.52 -4.07 -0.42
C SER A 4 -2.63 -2.88 -0.07
N VAL A 5 -2.57 -1.89 -0.96
CA VAL A 5 -1.74 -0.69 -0.81
C VAL A 5 -2.65 0.53 -0.66
N TYR A 6 -2.30 1.38 0.29
CA TYR A 6 -3.07 2.56 0.65
C TYR A 6 -2.21 3.82 0.63
N HIS A 7 -2.70 4.84 -0.04
CA HIS A 7 -2.11 6.17 0.04
C HIS A 7 -2.73 6.94 1.20
N ASN A 8 -1.89 7.45 2.09
CA ASN A 8 -2.29 8.45 3.06
C ASN A 8 -2.54 9.78 2.34
N VAL A 9 -3.70 10.35 2.63
CA VAL A 9 -4.18 11.64 2.09
C VAL A 9 -4.54 12.62 3.21
N ALA A 10 -4.11 12.32 4.44
CA ALA A 10 -4.29 13.21 5.58
C ALA A 10 -3.63 14.57 5.34
N ARG A 11 -4.25 15.60 5.89
CA ARG A 11 -3.81 16.98 5.76
C ARG A 11 -3.73 17.64 7.12
N ASP A 12 -2.77 18.56 7.27
CA ASP A 12 -2.68 19.41 8.45
C ASP A 12 -3.74 20.52 8.44
N GLU A 13 -3.75 21.35 9.48
CA GLU A 13 -4.68 22.49 9.62
C GLU A 13 -4.54 23.52 8.48
N ALA A 14 -3.39 23.58 7.83
CA ALA A 14 -3.13 24.45 6.68
C ALA A 14 -3.51 23.80 5.33
N GLY A 15 -4.02 22.57 5.35
CA GLY A 15 -4.42 21.81 4.17
C GLY A 15 -3.26 21.16 3.42
N ARG A 16 -2.05 21.09 4.00
CA ARG A 16 -0.87 20.44 3.40
C ARG A 16 -0.89 18.95 3.70
N MET A 17 -0.45 18.11 2.76
CA MET A 17 -0.34 16.67 3.00
C MET A 17 0.73 16.37 4.06
N ILE A 18 0.41 15.50 5.02
CA ILE A 18 1.31 15.14 6.14
C ILE A 18 2.12 13.86 5.88
N ASN A 19 2.28 13.48 4.60
CA ASN A 19 2.96 12.26 4.14
C ASN A 19 4.44 12.12 4.58
N PHE A 20 4.98 13.04 5.38
CA PHE A 20 6.33 12.97 5.93
C PHE A 20 6.34 12.86 7.46
N ASP A 21 5.20 13.09 8.11
CA ASP A 21 5.06 13.05 9.57
C ASP A 21 4.59 11.66 10.07
N GLY A 22 4.42 10.70 9.15
CA GLY A 22 4.01 9.33 9.45
C GLY A 22 2.50 9.10 9.34
N TYR A 23 2.09 7.90 9.72
CA TYR A 23 0.68 7.54 9.83
C TYR A 23 0.24 7.60 11.29
N GLU A 24 -0.87 8.27 11.56
CA GLU A 24 -1.59 8.17 12.83
C GLU A 24 -2.92 7.46 12.63
N SER A 25 -3.36 6.76 13.67
CA SER A 25 -4.61 6.01 13.65
C SER A 25 -5.79 6.91 13.28
N GLY A 26 -6.52 6.54 12.23
CA GLY A 26 -7.70 7.28 11.75
C GLY A 26 -7.40 8.32 10.68
N HIS A 27 -6.12 8.51 10.30
CA HIS A 27 -5.78 9.28 9.11
C HIS A 27 -6.52 8.72 7.88
N PRO A 28 -7.12 9.58 7.03
CA PRO A 28 -7.78 9.13 5.83
C PRO A 28 -6.77 8.51 4.87
N ILE A 29 -7.06 7.29 4.44
CA ILE A 29 -6.25 6.54 3.48
C ILE A 29 -7.11 6.09 2.31
N VAL A 30 -6.54 6.04 1.10
CA VAL A 30 -7.22 5.59 -0.10
C VAL A 30 -6.66 4.23 -0.50
N HIS A 31 -7.51 3.21 -0.63
CA HIS A 31 -7.11 1.95 -1.23
C HIS A 31 -6.78 2.17 -2.71
N VAL A 32 -5.55 1.93 -3.14
CA VAL A 32 -5.10 2.25 -4.50
C VAL A 32 -4.66 1.05 -5.31
N PHE A 33 -4.28 -0.06 -4.68
CA PHE A 33 -3.75 -1.21 -5.40
C PHE A 33 -3.97 -2.51 -4.62
N GLU A 34 -4.35 -3.57 -5.33
CA GLU A 34 -4.52 -4.90 -4.76
C GLU A 34 -3.81 -5.96 -5.62
N ALA A 35 -3.11 -6.89 -4.97
CA ALA A 35 -2.42 -8.00 -5.63
C ALA A 35 -2.50 -9.30 -4.81
N ASP A 36 -2.60 -10.41 -5.53
CA ASP A 36 -2.36 -11.75 -5.01
C ASP A 36 -0.93 -12.15 -5.37
N ILE A 37 -0.09 -12.29 -4.35
CA ILE A 37 1.30 -12.71 -4.52
C ILE A 37 1.41 -14.17 -4.14
N ASP A 38 1.85 -15.01 -5.07
CA ASP A 38 2.20 -16.40 -4.76
C ASP A 38 3.51 -16.44 -3.96
N LEU A 39 3.35 -16.68 -2.66
CA LEU A 39 4.45 -16.86 -1.73
C LEU A 39 4.44 -18.34 -1.38
N GLY A 40 5.58 -19.01 -1.56
CA GLY A 40 5.80 -20.35 -1.03
C GLY A 40 5.81 -20.32 0.51
N ASP A 41 6.78 -20.99 1.13
CA ASP A 41 6.84 -21.06 2.59
C ASP A 41 7.14 -19.70 3.27
N GLU A 42 6.74 -19.60 4.54
CA GLU A 42 6.72 -18.44 5.45
C GLU A 42 7.59 -17.23 5.06
N VAL A 43 6.94 -16.16 4.58
CA VAL A 43 7.55 -14.84 4.41
C VAL A 43 7.06 -13.92 5.52
N PHE A 44 7.99 -13.32 6.27
CA PHE A 44 7.66 -12.32 7.29
C PHE A 44 6.92 -11.13 6.68
N ALA A 45 5.90 -10.62 7.38
CA ALA A 45 5.10 -9.48 6.95
C ALA A 45 5.94 -8.26 6.51
N SER A 46 6.99 -7.94 7.28
CA SER A 46 7.90 -6.83 6.96
C SER A 46 8.68 -7.04 5.67
N ALA A 47 9.12 -8.26 5.38
CA ALA A 47 9.83 -8.58 4.13
C ALA A 47 8.88 -8.48 2.91
N LEU A 48 7.61 -8.84 3.09
CA LEU A 48 6.61 -8.67 2.05
C LEU A 48 6.26 -7.19 1.85
N ALA A 49 6.12 -6.41 2.92
CA ALA A 49 5.92 -4.97 2.85
C ALA A 49 7.08 -4.26 2.13
N GLU A 50 8.34 -4.64 2.41
CA GLU A 50 9.54 -4.14 1.72
C GLU A 50 9.53 -4.48 0.23
N MET A 51 9.14 -5.70 -0.14
CA MET A 51 9.02 -6.12 -1.54
C MET A 51 8.00 -5.26 -2.29
N VAL A 52 6.83 -5.03 -1.69
CA VAL A 52 5.75 -4.20 -2.24
C VAL A 52 6.22 -2.76 -2.37
N TRP A 53 6.82 -2.21 -1.31
CA TRP A 53 7.38 -0.86 -1.31
C TRP A 53 8.41 -0.67 -2.42
N THR A 54 9.33 -1.61 -2.58
CA THR A 54 10.35 -1.57 -3.63
C THR A 54 9.71 -1.55 -5.01
N ALA A 55 8.73 -2.42 -5.25
CA ALA A 55 8.03 -2.48 -6.54
C ALA A 55 7.14 -1.27 -6.82
N CYS A 56 6.57 -0.62 -5.80
CA CYS A 56 5.81 0.62 -5.97
C CYS A 56 6.71 1.86 -6.21
N ASN A 57 8.01 1.77 -5.88
CA ASN A 57 8.93 2.90 -5.96
C ASN A 57 9.91 2.84 -7.15
N LEU A 58 10.40 1.66 -7.52
CA LEU A 58 11.34 1.50 -8.62
C LEU A 58 10.65 1.33 -9.99
N GLY A 59 11.40 1.54 -11.07
CA GLY A 59 10.98 1.24 -12.42
C GLY A 59 10.88 -0.27 -12.68
N PRO A 60 9.91 -0.75 -13.50
CA PRO A 60 9.81 -2.18 -13.83
C PRO A 60 11.06 -2.75 -14.52
N ASP A 61 11.89 -1.90 -15.14
CA ASP A 61 13.17 -2.22 -15.78
C ASP A 61 14.34 -2.39 -14.79
N GLU A 62 14.17 -1.92 -13.55
CA GLU A 62 15.13 -2.10 -12.45
C GLU A 62 14.88 -3.39 -11.66
N LEU A 63 13.79 -4.10 -11.98
CA LEU A 63 13.28 -5.23 -11.23
C LEU A 63 13.18 -6.49 -12.10
N THR A 64 13.07 -7.65 -11.46
CA THR A 64 12.93 -8.94 -12.15
C THR A 64 11.80 -9.77 -11.54
N GLY A 65 11.33 -10.76 -12.31
CA GLY A 65 10.29 -11.70 -11.89
C GLY A 65 9.03 -10.99 -11.38
N ARG A 66 8.50 -11.49 -10.25
CA ARG A 66 7.25 -11.00 -9.64
C ARG A 66 7.27 -9.51 -9.29
N MET A 67 8.43 -8.96 -8.90
CA MET A 67 8.55 -7.54 -8.56
C MET A 67 8.38 -6.65 -9.80
N ALA A 68 8.89 -7.08 -10.96
CA ALA A 68 8.70 -6.35 -12.21
C ALA A 68 7.22 -6.36 -12.65
N THR A 69 6.52 -7.47 -12.44
CA THR A 69 5.07 -7.57 -12.68
C THR A 69 4.29 -6.62 -11.78
N LEU A 70 4.59 -6.62 -10.47
CA LEU A 70 3.93 -5.74 -9.50
C LEU A 70 4.20 -4.27 -9.82
N ALA A 71 5.45 -3.90 -10.09
CA ALA A 71 5.83 -2.54 -10.45
C ALA A 71 5.13 -2.06 -11.73
N ARG A 72 5.04 -2.91 -12.75
CA ARG A 72 4.33 -2.59 -14.00
C ARG A 72 2.85 -2.35 -13.74
N ALA A 73 2.18 -3.27 -13.04
CA ALA A 73 0.76 -3.14 -12.73
C ALA A 73 0.45 -1.89 -11.89
N TYR A 74 1.31 -1.57 -10.94
CA TYR A 74 1.20 -0.36 -10.12
C TYR A 74 1.39 0.92 -10.97
N ARG A 75 2.38 0.94 -11.86
CA ARG A 75 2.67 2.07 -12.76
C ARG A 75 1.61 2.26 -13.84
N ASP A 76 1.00 1.18 -14.34
CA ASP A 76 -0.09 1.26 -15.33
C ASP A 76 -1.30 2.03 -14.80
N ARG A 77 -1.50 2.03 -13.48
CA ARG A 77 -2.49 2.86 -12.79
C ARG A 77 -2.09 4.33 -12.62
N ARG A 78 -0.88 4.72 -13.02
CA ARG A 78 -0.33 6.07 -12.90
C ARG A 78 -0.37 6.60 -11.44
N LEU A 79 -0.08 5.70 -10.50
CA LEU A 79 -0.02 6.03 -9.08
C LEU A 79 1.31 6.72 -8.73
N ARG A 80 1.29 7.58 -7.72
CA ARG A 80 2.51 8.08 -7.09
C ARG A 80 3.27 6.96 -6.37
N SER A 81 4.56 7.16 -6.19
CA SER A 81 5.40 6.34 -5.30
C SER A 81 4.85 6.31 -3.87
N LEU A 82 5.12 5.22 -3.17
CA LEU A 82 4.86 5.11 -1.74
C LEU A 82 5.80 6.00 -0.95
N SER A 83 5.22 6.70 0.01
CA SER A 83 5.85 7.69 0.89
C SER A 83 5.62 7.30 2.35
N VAL A 84 6.31 8.00 3.26
CA VAL A 84 6.10 7.85 4.70
C VAL A 84 4.61 8.03 5.03
N GLY A 85 4.10 7.21 5.94
CA GLY A 85 2.70 7.21 6.34
C GLY A 85 1.74 6.50 5.38
N ASP A 86 2.17 6.09 4.17
CA ASP A 86 1.37 5.15 3.36
C ASP A 86 1.33 3.78 4.02
N VAL A 87 0.29 2.99 3.73
CA VAL A 87 0.04 1.72 4.41
C VAL A 87 0.06 0.57 3.41
N VAL A 88 0.73 -0.51 3.77
CA VAL A 88 0.65 -1.81 3.12
C VAL A 88 -0.06 -2.76 4.08
N ALA A 89 -1.11 -3.42 3.60
CA ALA A 89 -1.83 -4.43 4.35
C ALA A 89 -1.71 -5.80 3.68
N LEU A 90 -1.58 -6.83 4.50
CA LEU A 90 -1.32 -8.21 4.10
C LEU A 90 -2.40 -9.09 4.73
N GLY A 91 -2.97 -10.01 3.95
CA GLY A 91 -4.10 -10.84 4.37
C GLY A 91 -5.38 -10.54 3.58
N GLU A 92 -6.36 -11.44 3.66
CA GLU A 92 -7.56 -11.37 2.83
C GLU A 92 -8.60 -10.39 3.37
N GLY A 93 -9.14 -9.51 2.51
CA GLY A 93 -10.30 -8.67 2.83
C GLY A 93 -10.06 -7.60 3.90
N ASP A 94 -10.86 -6.53 3.91
CA ASP A 94 -10.72 -5.43 4.89
C ASP A 94 -11.09 -5.84 6.32
N ASP A 95 -11.89 -6.92 6.47
CA ASP A 95 -12.46 -7.36 7.76
C ASP A 95 -11.79 -8.63 8.35
N SER A 96 -10.67 -9.12 7.80
CA SER A 96 -10.02 -10.33 8.34
C SER A 96 -9.24 -10.06 9.63
N GLU A 97 -9.46 -10.91 10.64
CA GLU A 97 -8.73 -10.89 11.92
C GLU A 97 -7.22 -11.21 11.75
N GLU A 98 -6.85 -11.85 10.65
CA GLU A 98 -5.45 -12.20 10.33
C GLU A 98 -4.74 -11.12 9.51
N ARG A 99 -5.45 -10.03 9.18
CA ARG A 99 -4.89 -8.95 8.40
C ARG A 99 -3.87 -8.18 9.21
N VAL A 100 -2.69 -8.02 8.63
CA VAL A 100 -1.59 -7.24 9.19
C VAL A 100 -1.42 -5.99 8.35
N ALA A 101 -1.56 -4.81 8.95
CA ALA A 101 -1.24 -3.54 8.31
C ALA A 101 0.06 -2.97 8.85
N MET A 102 0.84 -2.36 7.96
CA MET A 102 2.11 -1.72 8.27
C MET A 102 2.19 -0.38 7.54
N CYS A 103 2.55 0.70 8.23
CA CYS A 103 2.85 1.97 7.59
C CYS A 103 4.33 2.04 7.22
N VAL A 104 4.63 2.74 6.13
CA VAL A 104 5.98 3.15 5.78
C VAL A 104 6.44 4.16 6.82
N ASP A 105 7.51 3.85 7.54
CA ASP A 105 8.11 4.73 8.53
C ASP A 105 9.34 5.44 7.95
N ALA A 106 9.93 6.39 8.69
CA ALA A 106 11.18 7.03 8.29
C ALA A 106 12.31 6.01 8.07
N VAL A 107 12.26 4.88 8.79
CA VAL A 107 13.12 3.71 8.59
C VAL A 107 12.28 2.44 8.70
N GLY A 108 12.09 1.74 7.58
CA GLY A 108 11.36 0.48 7.53
C GLY A 108 9.85 0.66 7.70
N PHE A 109 9.25 -0.17 8.57
CA PHE A 109 7.80 -0.23 8.72
C PHE A 109 7.38 -0.38 10.17
N SER A 110 6.26 0.24 10.51
CA SER A 110 5.62 0.17 11.82
C SER A 110 4.24 -0.48 11.71
N PHE A 111 3.89 -1.37 12.64
CA PHE A 111 2.57 -2.03 12.64
C PHE A 111 1.44 -1.04 12.89
N VAL A 112 0.36 -1.19 12.13
CA VAL A 112 -0.86 -0.41 12.24
C VAL A 112 -2.00 -1.32 12.69
N ARG A 113 -2.82 -0.79 13.59
CA ARG A 113 -4.07 -1.42 14.00
C ARG A 113 -5.08 -1.41 12.86
N THR A 114 -5.45 -2.59 12.37
CA THR A 114 -6.38 -2.77 11.24
C THR A 114 -7.81 -2.35 11.56
N ASP A 115 -8.24 -2.47 12.81
CA ASP A 115 -9.57 -2.05 13.30
C ASP A 115 -9.81 -0.53 13.25
N ARG A 116 -8.84 0.25 12.76
CA ARG A 116 -8.85 1.72 12.75
C ARG A 116 -8.42 2.34 11.41
N LEU A 117 -8.44 1.57 10.33
CA LEU A 117 -8.17 2.11 8.99
C LEU A 117 -9.36 2.96 8.52
N ASN A 118 -9.15 4.27 8.38
CA ASN A 118 -10.14 5.20 7.84
C ASN A 118 -10.04 5.25 6.31
N ILE A 119 -10.65 4.26 5.65
CA ILE A 119 -10.61 4.14 4.19
C ILE A 119 -11.60 5.13 3.57
N VAL A 120 -11.09 6.03 2.73
CA VAL A 120 -11.86 7.04 2.00
C VAL A 120 -11.71 6.89 0.49
N THR A 121 -12.63 7.48 -0.27
CA THR A 121 -12.55 7.53 -1.73
C THR A 121 -12.26 8.96 -2.18
N THR A 122 -11.06 9.21 -2.67
CA THR A 122 -10.67 10.49 -3.29
C THR A 122 -9.64 10.28 -4.40
N CYS A 123 -9.53 11.23 -5.33
CA CYS A 123 -8.60 11.21 -6.45
C CYS A 123 -7.80 12.51 -6.49
N GLU A 124 -6.53 12.46 -6.09
CA GLU A 124 -5.66 13.65 -6.01
C GLU A 124 -4.17 13.26 -6.01
N HIS A 125 -3.29 14.13 -6.53
CA HIS A 125 -1.83 14.00 -6.39
C HIS A 125 -1.24 12.61 -6.74
N GLY A 126 -1.74 11.94 -7.78
CA GLY A 126 -1.29 10.59 -8.15
C GLY A 126 -1.88 9.47 -7.27
N THR A 127 -2.93 9.76 -6.50
CA THR A 127 -3.77 8.79 -5.81
C THR A 127 -5.03 8.56 -6.63
N GLN A 128 -5.30 7.31 -6.99
CA GLN A 128 -6.51 6.90 -7.70
C GLN A 128 -7.11 5.67 -7.01
N PRO A 129 -8.39 5.70 -6.58
CA PRO A 129 -9.01 4.60 -5.86
C PRO A 129 -8.97 3.28 -6.65
N TRP A 130 -8.81 2.16 -5.95
CA TRP A 130 -9.00 0.83 -6.52
C TRP A 130 -10.44 0.68 -7.03
N PRO A 131 -10.68 0.33 -8.30
CA PRO A 131 -12.03 0.14 -8.82
C PRO A 131 -12.77 -0.97 -8.06
N LEU A 132 -14.05 -0.76 -7.78
CA LEU A 132 -14.88 -1.69 -7.01
C LEU A 132 -15.01 -3.07 -7.67
N ASP A 133 -14.90 -3.15 -8.99
CA ASP A 133 -15.01 -4.34 -9.81
C ASP A 133 -13.65 -4.90 -10.27
N ALA A 134 -12.54 -4.25 -9.88
CA ALA A 134 -11.20 -4.70 -10.24
C ALA A 134 -10.80 -5.94 -9.44
N ARG A 135 -10.25 -6.91 -10.15
CA ARG A 135 -9.66 -8.11 -9.55
C ARG A 135 -8.22 -7.84 -9.13
N PRO A 136 -7.74 -8.46 -8.03
CA PRO A 136 -6.35 -8.41 -7.64
C PRO A 136 -5.44 -8.77 -8.80
N VAL A 137 -4.31 -8.09 -8.90
CA VAL A 137 -3.26 -8.49 -9.83
C VAL A 137 -2.64 -9.79 -9.33
N HIS A 138 -2.65 -10.84 -10.16
CA HIS A 138 -1.97 -12.09 -9.83
C HIS A 138 -0.49 -11.98 -10.18
N VAL A 139 0.38 -12.20 -9.18
CA VAL A 139 1.82 -11.93 -9.21
C VAL A 139 2.62 -13.13 -8.73
#